data_AF-A0A378JII6-F1
#
_entry.id   AF-A0A378JII6-F1
#
_cell.length_a   1.000
_cell.length_b   1.000
_cell.length_c   1.000
_cell.angle_alpha   90.00
_cell.angle_beta   90.00
_cell.angle_gamma   90.00
#
_symmetry.space_group_name_H-M   'P 1'
#
loop_
_entity.id
_entity.type
_entity.pdbx_description
1 polymer ?
#
loop_
_entity_poly.entity_id
_entity_poly.type
_entity_poly.pdbx_seq_one_letter_code
_entity_poly.pdbx_strand_id
1 'polypeptide(L)' 'MLTGIFIFLVIAIVSGYLGYKGTDPTAIRHAKMVFYISSIVFLILLMVYFFSPSPPPPAVPKNPLV' A
#
# COMPACT_ATOMS: atom_id res chain seq x y z
N MET A 1 -1.76 -12.90 -0.92
CA MET A 1 -1.91 -11.61 -0.20
C MET A 1 -1.17 -10.49 -0.92
N LEU A 2 0.12 -10.66 -1.20
CA LEU A 2 0.97 -9.64 -1.85
C LEU A 2 0.61 -9.34 -3.32
N THR A 3 0.20 -10.35 -4.09
CA THR A 3 -0.27 -10.20 -5.48
C THR A 3 -1.47 -9.24 -5.61
N GLY A 4 -2.40 -9.28 -4.65
CA GLY A 4 -3.55 -8.37 -4.64
C GLY A 4 -3.16 -6.92 -4.40
N ILE A 5 -2.15 -6.68 -3.56
CA ILE A 5 -1.61 -5.35 -3.27
C ILE A 5 -0.95 -4.76 -4.52
N PHE A 6 -0.22 -5.57 -5.31
CA PHE A 6 0.34 -5.14 -6.59
C PHE A 6 -0.74 -4.82 -7.63
N ILE A 7 -1.78 -5.64 -7.75
CA ILE A 7 -2.88 -5.39 -8.67
C ILE A 7 -3.59 -4.07 -8.29
N PHE A 8 -3.81 -3.85 -7.00
CA PHE A 8 -4.40 -2.63 -6.48
C PHE A 8 -3.54 -1.39 -6.76
N LEU A 9 -2.21 -1.50 -6.62
CA LEU A 9 -1.26 -0.45 -6.99
C LEU A 9 -1.40 -0.06 -8.46
N VAL A 10 -1.42 -1.04 -9.37
CA VAL A 10 -1.52 -0.79 -10.82
C VAL A 10 -2.86 -0.10 -11.15
N ILE A 11 -3.97 -0.59 -10.58
CA ILE A 11 -5.30 0.02 -10.79
C ILE A 11 -5.32 1.45 -10.26
N ALA A 12 -4.74 1.72 -9.09
CA ALA A 12 -4.66 3.06 -8.54
C ALA A 12 -3.86 4.01 -9.46
N ILE A 13 -2.70 3.59 -9.95
CA ILE A 13 -1.88 4.37 -10.90
C ILE A 13 -2.65 4.69 -12.19
N VAL A 14 -3.29 3.68 -12.78
CA VAL A 14 -4.07 3.85 -14.02
C VAL A 14 -5.30 4.74 -13.78
N SER A 15 -6.00 4.55 -12.67
CA SER A 15 -7.16 5.37 -12.30
C SER A 15 -6.77 6.81 -12.02
N GLY A 16 -5.63 7.06 -11.37
CA GLY A 16 -5.09 8.40 -11.20
C GLY A 16 -4.78 9.03 -12.55
N TYR A 17 -4.03 8.33 -13.42
CA TYR A 17 -3.68 8.83 -14.74
C TYR A 17 -4.90 9.19 -15.60
N LEU A 18 -5.93 8.34 -15.61
CA LEU A 18 -7.15 8.55 -16.40
C LEU A 18 -8.16 9.51 -15.76
N GLY A 19 -8.20 9.59 -14.42
CA GLY A 19 -9.21 10.31 -13.65
C GLY A 19 -9.05 11.83 -13.65
N TYR A 20 -7.87 12.36 -14.01
CA TYR A 20 -7.65 13.81 -14.09
C TYR A 20 -8.16 14.42 -15.39
N LYS A 21 -9.46 14.27 -15.67
CA LYS A 21 -10.16 14.91 -16.78
C LYS A 21 -11.27 15.79 -16.22
N GLY A 22 -10.99 17.08 -16.06
CA GLY A 22 -11.94 18.08 -15.59
C GLY A 22 -11.61 19.46 -16.20
N THR A 23 -12.55 20.39 -16.12
CA THR A 23 -12.40 21.75 -16.65
C THR A 23 -11.79 22.71 -15.65
N ASP A 24 -11.87 22.42 -14.34
CA ASP A 24 -11.28 23.24 -13.29
C ASP A 24 -9.81 22.83 -13.02
N PRO A 25 -8.83 23.69 -13.34
CA PRO A 25 -7.41 23.38 -13.18
C PRO A 25 -6.97 23.32 -11.71
N THR A 26 -7.67 24.03 -10.82
CA THR A 26 -7.37 24.07 -9.38
C THR A 26 -7.76 22.76 -8.73
N ALA A 27 -8.95 22.24 -9.01
CA ALA A 27 -9.43 20.96 -8.51
C ALA A 27 -8.54 19.79 -8.96
N ILE A 28 -8.10 19.78 -10.23
CA ILE A 28 -7.16 18.77 -10.75
C ILE A 28 -5.84 18.80 -9.99
N ARG A 29 -5.30 19.99 -9.70
CA ARG A 29 -4.02 20.12 -8.98
C ARG A 29 -4.09 19.54 -7.57
N HIS A 30 -5.18 19.81 -6.84
CA HIS A 30 -5.40 19.28 -5.50
C HIS A 30 -5.57 17.75 -5.53
N ALA A 31 -6.38 17.23 -6.46
CA ALA A 31 -6.60 15.80 -6.61
C ALA A 31 -5.28 15.06 -6.93
N LYS A 32 -4.45 15.62 -7.83
CA LYS A 32 -3.11 15.10 -8.12
C LYS A 32 -2.21 15.07 -6.89
N MET A 33 -2.19 16.13 -6.08
CA MET A 33 -1.40 16.16 -4.84
C MET A 33 -1.81 15.05 -3.88
N VAL A 34 -3.11 14.90 -3.61
CA VAL A 34 -3.63 13.88 -2.70
C VAL A 34 -3.26 12.48 -3.19
N PHE A 35 -3.40 12.23 -4.49
CA PHE A 35 -3.05 10.96 -5.10
C PHE A 35 -1.56 10.64 -5.00
N TYR A 36 -0.68 11.60 -5.30
CA TYR A 36 0.76 11.39 -5.17
C TYR A 36 1.16 11.09 -3.72
N ILE A 37 0.62 11.84 -2.75
CA ILE A 37 0.88 11.59 -1.32
C ILE A 37 0.39 10.18 -0.95
N SER A 38 -0.81 9.81 -1.34
CA SER A 38 -1.38 8.48 -1.06
C SER A 38 -0.56 7.35 -1.70
N SER A 39 -0.13 7.49 -2.96
CA SER A 39 0.74 6.52 -3.64
C SER A 39 2.10 6.39 -2.96
N ILE A 40 2.72 7.49 -2.53
CA ILE A 40 4.01 7.46 -1.83
C ILE A 40 3.87 6.71 -0.50
N VAL A 41 2.85 7.05 0.29
CA VAL A 41 2.58 6.37 1.57
C VAL A 41 2.35 4.87 1.34
N PHE A 42 1.55 4.51 0.33
CA PHE A 42 1.31 3.12 -0.02
C PHE A 42 2.60 2.37 -0.39
N LEU A 43 3.48 2.97 -1.19
CA LEU A 43 4.76 2.37 -1.56
C LEU A 43 5.68 2.16 -0.35
N ILE A 44 5.68 3.10 0.61
CA ILE A 44 6.42 2.96 1.86
C ILE A 44 5.87 1.78 2.67
N LEU A 45 4.55 1.70 2.87
CA LEU A 45 3.91 0.57 3.56
C LEU A 45 4.19 -0.76 2.85
N LEU A 46 4.20 -0.77 1.52
CA LEU A 46 4.55 -1.96 0.73
C LEU A 46 5.99 -2.39 0.99
N MET A 47 6.94 -1.46 0.99
CA MET A 47 8.34 -1.76 1.35
C MET A 47 8.44 -2.31 2.78
N VAL A 48 7.78 -1.67 3.74
CA VAL A 48 7.76 -2.17 5.13
C VAL A 48 7.21 -3.59 5.18
N TYR A 49 6.13 -3.90 4.45
CA TYR A 49 5.57 -5.25 4.39
C TYR A 49 6.57 -6.28 3.86
N PHE A 50 7.39 -5.91 2.86
CA PHE A 50 8.43 -6.80 2.33
C PHE A 50 9.61 -7.02 3.26
N PHE A 51 10.00 -6.00 4.04
CA PHE A 51 11.17 -6.07 4.91
C PHE A 51 10.85 -6.42 6.37
N SER A 52 9.57 -6.54 6.72
CA SER A 52 9.16 -6.91 8.08
C SER A 52 9.41 -8.40 8.33
N PRO A 53 10.19 -8.77 9.36
CA PRO A 53 10.39 -10.18 9.71
C PRO A 53 9.07 -10.81 10.15
N SER A 54 8.87 -12.08 9.79
CA SER A 54 7.71 -12.85 10.24
C SER A 54 7.68 -12.94 11.77
N PRO A 55 6.49 -12.84 12.40
CA PRO A 55 6.37 -12.98 13.84
C PRO A 55 7.00 -14.29 14.32
N PRO A 56 7.73 -14.29 15.45
CA PRO A 56 8.29 -15.51 16.00
C PRO A 56 7.17 -16.53 16.25
N PRO A 57 7.41 -17.82 15.97
CA PRO A 57 6.43 -18.87 16.24
C PRO A 57 5.96 -18.82 17.70
N PRO A 58 4.68 -19.15 17.98
CA PRO A 58 4.19 -19.24 19.34
C PRO A 58 5.11 -20.15 20.16
N ALA A 59 5.61 -19.66 21.28
CA ALA A 59 6.44 -20.45 22.18
C ALA A 59 5.64 -21.70 22.59
N VAL A 60 6.11 -22.87 22.16
CA VAL A 60 5.53 -24.15 22.61
C VAL A 60 5.77 -24.21 24.12
N PRO A 61 4.72 -24.29 24.95
CA PRO A 61 4.89 -24.45 26.39
C PRO A 61 5.74 -25.70 26.62
N LYS A 62 6.93 -25.52 27.19
CA LYS A 62 7.83 -26.63 27.49
C LYS A 62 7.14 -27.46 28.58
N ASN A 63 6.65 -28.65 28.22
CA ASN A 63 5.97 -29.53 29.15
C ASN A 63 6.95 -29.91 30.27
N PRO A 64 6.69 -29.58 31.55
CA PRO A 64 7.61 -29.87 32.65
C PRO A 64 7.62 -31.36 33.06
N LEU A 65 6.92 -32.22 32.32
CA LEU A 65 6.69 -33.64 32.64
C LEU A 65 7.31 -34.63 31.62
N VAL A 66 8.19 -34.17 30.72
CA VAL A 66 8.97 -35.02 29.78
C VAL A 66 10.44 -34.67 29.87
#